data_AF-Q00XT5-F1
#
_entry.id   AF-Q00XT5-F1
#
_cell.length_a   1.000
_cell.length_b   1.000
_cell.length_c   1.000
_cell.angle_alpha   90.00
_cell.angle_beta   90.00
_cell.angle_gamma   90.00
#
_symmetry.space_group_name_H-M   'P 1'
#
loop_
_entity.id
_entity.type
_entity.pdbx_description
1 polymer ?
#
loop_
_entity_poly.entity_id
_entity_poly.type
_entity_poly.pdbx_seq_one_letter_code
_entity_poly.pdbx_strand_id
1 'polypeptide(L)'
;MTIRRHPPHAHASASHRRRVAVRALEDPPEVEQWQLWFGFIAGLSPFAIAAYEFGKRVLIQKRCARCAGAGLVVLGDDGRKVKCPACGGFLPWESWERFLTSEVGNGGVVRAPKGQTSAFYSVEKAVEASERMVRDDARERAREREDA
;
A
#
# COMPACT_ATOMS: atom_id res chain seq x y z
N MET A 1 -48.73 -36.72 -71.47
CA MET A 1 -47.30 -36.38 -71.30
C MET A 1 -47.24 -34.92 -70.87
N THR A 2 -47.13 -34.67 -69.57
CA THR A 2 -47.29 -33.31 -69.01
C THR A 2 -46.14 -33.09 -68.04
N ILE A 3 -45.15 -32.33 -68.49
CA ILE A 3 -43.92 -32.05 -67.76
C ILE A 3 -44.23 -31.03 -66.66
N ARG A 4 -44.25 -31.47 -65.40
CA ARG A 4 -44.24 -30.56 -64.24
C ARG A 4 -42.88 -29.86 -64.21
N ARG A 5 -42.84 -28.57 -64.55
CA ARG A 5 -41.66 -27.72 -64.28
C ARG A 5 -41.69 -27.33 -62.81
N HIS A 6 -40.63 -27.67 -62.06
CA HIS A 6 -40.40 -27.12 -60.72
C HIS A 6 -40.08 -25.63 -60.81
N PRO A 7 -40.61 -24.79 -59.91
CA PRO A 7 -40.19 -23.40 -59.82
C PRO A 7 -38.77 -23.31 -59.22
N PRO A 8 -37.95 -22.33 -59.63
CA PRO A 8 -36.65 -22.12 -59.03
C PRO A 8 -36.81 -21.58 -57.60
N HIS A 9 -36.08 -22.16 -56.66
CA HIS A 9 -35.97 -21.66 -55.29
C HIS A 9 -35.30 -20.28 -55.31
N ALA A 10 -36.10 -19.23 -55.14
CA ALA A 10 -35.60 -17.89 -54.91
C ALA A 10 -34.99 -17.82 -53.51
N HIS A 11 -33.66 -17.91 -53.43
CA HIS A 11 -32.92 -17.58 -52.22
C HIS A 11 -32.97 -16.05 -52.02
N ALA A 12 -34.02 -15.57 -51.36
CA ALA A 12 -34.09 -14.21 -50.86
C ALA A 12 -33.10 -14.08 -49.70
N SER A 13 -31.85 -13.74 -50.01
CA SER A 13 -30.86 -13.32 -49.02
C SER A 13 -31.29 -11.97 -48.46
N ALA A 14 -32.09 -12.01 -47.39
CA ALA A 14 -32.43 -10.81 -46.62
C ALA A 14 -31.16 -10.33 -45.92
N SER A 15 -30.48 -9.34 -46.52
CA SER A 15 -29.36 -8.66 -45.88
C SER A 15 -29.85 -8.03 -44.58
N HIS A 16 -29.59 -8.68 -43.45
CA HIS A 16 -29.92 -8.18 -42.14
C HIS A 16 -28.96 -7.02 -41.82
N ARG A 17 -29.28 -5.83 -42.33
CA ARG A 17 -28.54 -4.61 -42.06
C ARG A 17 -28.83 -4.23 -40.62
N ARG A 18 -28.08 -4.83 -39.68
CA ARG A 18 -28.18 -4.55 -38.25
C ARG A 18 -27.78 -3.09 -38.04
N ARG A 19 -28.79 -2.21 -37.94
CA ARG A 19 -28.58 -0.83 -37.52
C ARG A 19 -28.07 -0.89 -36.09
N VAL A 20 -26.78 -0.63 -35.90
CA VAL A 20 -26.23 -0.29 -34.59
C VAL A 20 -26.87 1.03 -34.23
N ALA A 21 -27.82 1.00 -33.29
CA ALA A 21 -28.35 2.23 -32.72
C ALA A 21 -27.19 2.90 -31.98
N VAL A 22 -26.68 3.99 -32.54
CA VAL A 22 -25.85 4.92 -31.78
C VAL A 22 -26.79 5.52 -30.74
N ARG A 23 -26.67 5.08 -29.49
CA ARG A 23 -27.34 5.76 -28.38
C ARG A 23 -26.89 7.22 -28.44
N ALA A 24 -27.84 8.14 -28.61
CA ALA A 24 -27.57 9.54 -28.37
C ALA A 24 -26.91 9.65 -26.99
N LEU A 25 -25.82 10.41 -26.90
CA LEU A 25 -25.31 10.83 -25.60
C LEU A 25 -26.47 11.59 -24.96
N GLU A 26 -27.10 10.98 -23.96
CA GLU A 26 -28.03 11.70 -23.09
C GLU A 26 -27.33 12.98 -22.64
N ASP A 27 -28.06 14.11 -22.64
CA ASP A 27 -27.52 15.35 -22.07
C ASP A 27 -26.88 15.01 -20.72
N PRO A 28 -25.64 15.46 -20.46
CA PRO A 28 -24.99 15.12 -19.20
C PRO A 28 -25.94 15.54 -18.08
N PRO A 29 -26.17 14.67 -17.08
CA PRO A 29 -27.09 15.00 -15.99
C PRO A 29 -26.70 16.36 -15.43
N GLU A 30 -27.68 17.24 -15.19
CA GLU A 30 -27.41 18.51 -14.53
C GLU A 30 -26.81 18.21 -13.14
N VAL A 31 -25.49 18.33 -13.03
CA VAL A 31 -24.76 18.13 -11.79
C VAL A 31 -24.85 19.42 -11.00
N GLU A 32 -25.62 19.39 -9.91
CA GLU A 32 -25.69 20.53 -9.01
C GLU A 32 -24.31 20.82 -8.41
N GLN A 33 -23.98 22.10 -8.22
CA GLN A 33 -22.66 22.53 -7.75
C GLN A 33 -22.21 21.81 -6.46
N TRP A 34 -23.13 21.51 -5.55
CA TRP A 34 -22.79 20.81 -4.30
C TRP A 34 -22.38 19.35 -4.54
N GLN A 35 -22.88 18.69 -5.58
CA GLN A 35 -22.50 17.31 -5.94
C GLN A 35 -21.04 17.26 -6.41
N LEU A 36 -20.56 18.30 -7.10
CA LEU A 36 -19.15 18.46 -7.46
C LEU A 36 -18.27 18.59 -6.21
N TRP A 37 -18.64 19.46 -5.29
CA TRP A 37 -17.90 19.64 -4.03
C TRP A 37 -17.92 18.38 -3.17
N PHE A 38 -19.07 17.71 -3.07
CA PHE A 38 -19.21 16.47 -2.33
C PHE A 38 -18.35 15.36 -2.94
N GLY A 39 -18.44 15.15 -4.26
CA GLY A 39 -17.63 14.15 -4.97
C GLY A 39 -16.13 14.42 -4.84
N PHE A 40 -15.72 15.67 -4.93
CA PHE A 40 -14.34 16.09 -4.72
C PHE A 40 -13.84 15.78 -3.30
N ILE A 41 -14.60 16.18 -2.26
CA ILE A 41 -14.24 15.92 -0.87
C ILE A 41 -14.20 14.42 -0.59
N ALA A 42 -15.22 13.69 -1.02
CA ALA A 42 -15.30 12.24 -0.87
C ALA A 42 -14.12 11.54 -1.58
N GLY A 43 -13.76 12.02 -2.77
CA GLY A 43 -12.64 11.51 -3.55
C GLY A 43 -11.28 11.77 -2.91
N LEU A 44 -11.04 12.95 -2.35
CA LEU A 44 -9.75 13.31 -1.74
C LEU A 44 -9.55 12.79 -0.32
N SER A 45 -10.63 12.65 0.45
CA SER A 45 -10.59 12.22 1.85
C SER A 45 -9.72 10.98 2.12
N PRO A 46 -9.86 9.85 1.40
CA PRO A 46 -9.03 8.68 1.66
C PRO A 46 -7.53 8.93 1.40
N PHE A 47 -7.18 9.74 0.39
CA PHE A 47 -5.78 10.08 0.10
C PHE A 47 -5.17 10.99 1.17
N ALA A 48 -5.94 11.96 1.67
CA ALA A 48 -5.51 12.83 2.76
C ALA A 48 -5.23 12.03 4.05
N ILE A 49 -6.13 11.12 4.40
CA ILE A 49 -5.98 10.24 5.57
C ILE A 49 -4.77 9.31 5.37
N ALA A 50 -4.64 8.69 4.19
CA ALA A 50 -3.53 7.80 3.88
C ALA A 50 -2.18 8.53 3.96
N ALA A 51 -2.09 9.74 3.39
CA ALA A 51 -0.89 10.57 3.45
C ALA A 51 -0.51 10.94 4.89
N TYR A 52 -1.50 11.26 5.73
CA TYR A 52 -1.29 11.57 7.15
C TYR A 52 -0.76 10.36 7.93
N GLU A 53 -1.39 9.19 7.78
CA GLU A 53 -0.97 7.96 8.46
C GLU A 53 0.38 7.43 7.97
N PHE A 54 0.62 7.52 6.67
CA PHE A 54 1.92 7.24 6.06
C PHE A 54 3.00 8.17 6.64
N GLY A 55 2.71 9.48 6.72
CA GLY A 55 3.59 10.48 7.31
C GLY A 55 3.96 10.16 8.75
N LYS A 56 2.99 9.71 9.56
CA LYS A 56 3.26 9.25 10.93
C LYS A 56 4.22 8.06 10.98
N ARG A 57 4.11 7.09 10.07
CA ARG A 57 5.08 5.98 9.97
C ARG A 57 6.50 6.46 9.66
N VAL A 58 6.64 7.42 8.76
CA VAL A 58 7.93 8.04 8.44
C VAL A 58 8.51 8.76 9.67
N LEU A 59 7.68 9.53 10.40
CA LEU A 59 8.10 10.24 11.60
C LEU A 59 8.52 9.29 12.73
N ILE A 60 7.76 8.21 12.96
CA ILE A 60 8.09 7.16 13.94
C ILE A 60 9.47 6.59 13.65
N GLN A 61 9.75 6.27 12.39
CA GLN A 61 11.03 5.72 12.02
C GLN A 61 12.16 6.74 12.22
N LYS A 62 11.99 7.97 11.72
CA LYS A 62 12.99 9.04 11.86
C LYS A 62 13.33 9.35 13.32
N ARG A 63 12.36 9.26 14.22
CA ARG A 63 12.52 9.52 15.67
C ARG A 63 12.84 8.26 16.48
N CYS A 64 13.03 7.10 15.85
CA CYS A 64 13.27 5.85 16.56
C CYS A 64 14.65 5.84 17.21
N ALA A 65 14.69 5.79 18.54
CA ALA A 65 15.93 5.77 19.32
C ALA A 65 16.78 4.51 19.06
N ARG A 66 16.17 3.41 18.62
CA ARG A 66 16.85 2.12 18.45
C ARG A 66 17.65 1.99 17.16
N CYS A 67 17.14 2.57 16.06
CA CYS A 67 17.75 2.49 14.72
C CYS A 67 18.14 3.85 14.14
N ALA A 68 17.92 4.95 14.87
CA ALA A 68 18.28 6.31 14.48
C ALA A 68 17.81 6.70 13.06
N GLY A 69 16.60 6.29 12.67
CA GLY A 69 16.05 6.59 11.35
C GLY A 69 16.31 5.57 10.25
N ALA A 70 17.30 4.68 10.41
CA ALA A 70 17.68 3.72 9.35
C ALA A 70 16.58 2.70 9.04
N GLY A 71 15.72 2.39 10.03
CA GLY A 71 14.72 1.33 9.93
C GLY A 71 15.29 -0.09 10.01
N LEU A 72 16.61 -0.22 10.20
CA LEU A 72 17.37 -1.46 10.23
C LEU A 72 18.24 -1.55 11.47
N VAL A 73 18.45 -2.77 11.96
CA VAL A 73 19.38 -3.10 13.04
C VAL A 73 20.22 -4.30 12.61
N VAL A 74 21.48 -4.36 13.06
CA VAL A 74 22.36 -5.52 12.85
C VAL A 74 22.07 -6.55 13.93
N LEU A 75 21.86 -7.81 13.53
CA LEU A 75 21.64 -8.93 14.41
C LEU A 75 22.82 -9.89 14.31
N GLY A 76 23.40 -10.30 15.44
CA GLY A 76 24.50 -11.27 15.49
C GLY A 76 25.83 -10.77 14.93
N ASP A 77 26.83 -11.65 14.98
CA ASP A 77 28.19 -11.39 14.51
C ASP A 77 28.35 -11.61 12.99
N ASP A 78 27.33 -12.21 12.34
CA ASP A 78 27.27 -12.43 10.90
C ASP A 78 27.00 -11.14 10.10
N GLY A 79 26.78 -10.02 10.80
CA GLY A 79 26.54 -8.70 10.20
C GLY A 79 25.19 -8.58 9.51
N ARG A 80 24.27 -9.51 9.74
CA ARG A 80 22.97 -9.53 9.08
C ARG A 80 22.10 -8.36 9.53
N LYS A 81 21.60 -7.58 8.56
CA LYS A 81 20.65 -6.49 8.84
C LYS A 81 19.21 -7.00 8.79
N VAL A 82 18.42 -6.58 9.77
CA VAL A 82 16.99 -6.91 9.89
C VAL A 82 16.18 -5.64 10.15
N LYS A 83 14.88 -5.68 9.81
CA LYS A 83 13.96 -4.59 10.16
C LYS A 83 13.97 -4.33 11.66
N CYS A 84 14.04 -3.05 12.01
CA CYS A 84 14.02 -2.62 13.40
C CYS A 84 12.70 -3.07 14.06
N PRO A 85 12.75 -3.86 15.16
CA PRO A 85 11.54 -4.34 15.83
C PRO A 85 10.77 -3.22 16.57
N ALA A 86 11.42 -2.08 16.84
CA ALA A 86 10.78 -0.96 17.52
C ALA A 86 9.84 -0.17 16.59
N CYS A 87 10.36 0.33 15.47
CA CYS A 87 9.57 1.13 14.51
C CYS A 87 8.90 0.28 13.40
N GLY A 88 9.30 -0.98 13.25
CA GLY A 88 8.79 -1.90 12.24
C GLY A 88 9.54 -1.88 10.91
N GLY A 89 10.54 -1.00 10.74
CA GLY A 89 11.39 -0.93 9.55
C GLY A 89 10.63 -0.60 8.26
N PHE A 90 9.92 0.54 8.26
CA PHE A 90 9.01 0.94 7.19
C PHE A 90 9.73 1.28 5.88
N LEU A 91 10.81 2.06 5.95
CA LEU A 91 11.66 2.43 4.83
C LEU A 91 13.10 1.95 5.11
N PRO A 92 13.60 0.88 4.49
CA PRO A 92 14.98 0.43 4.68
C PRO A 92 15.97 1.41 3.99
N TRP A 93 16.56 2.34 4.74
CA TRP A 93 17.43 3.40 4.22
C TRP A 93 18.85 2.94 3.85
N GLU A 94 19.03 1.74 3.30
CA GLU A 94 20.34 1.37 2.75
C GLU A 94 20.64 2.18 1.47
N SER A 95 19.74 2.14 0.50
CA SER A 95 19.79 2.96 -0.72
C SER A 95 18.45 2.92 -1.46
N TRP A 96 18.19 3.91 -2.32
CA TRP A 96 17.02 3.93 -3.20
C TRP A 96 17.00 2.75 -4.18
N GLU A 97 18.17 2.36 -4.67
CA GLU A 97 18.31 1.17 -5.51
C GLU A 97 17.86 -0.07 -4.76
N ARG A 98 18.44 -0.35 -3.58
CA ARG A 98 18.06 -1.49 -2.73
C ARG A 98 16.58 -1.45 -2.37
N PHE A 99 15.99 -0.27 -2.15
CA PHE A 99 14.57 -0.11 -1.87
C PHE A 99 13.68 -0.55 -3.04
N LEU A 100 14.06 -0.24 -4.28
CA LEU A 100 13.27 -0.53 -5.48
C LEU A 100 13.57 -1.90 -6.10
N THR A 101 14.77 -2.46 -5.85
CA THR A 101 15.26 -3.68 -6.52
C THR A 101 15.43 -4.89 -5.61
N SER A 102 15.39 -4.75 -4.27
CA SER A 102 15.62 -5.91 -3.42
C SER A 102 14.44 -6.88 -3.51
N GLU A 103 14.66 -8.07 -4.09
CA GLU A 103 13.65 -9.13 -4.15
C GLU A 103 13.30 -9.66 -2.75
N VAL A 104 14.29 -9.81 -1.84
CA VAL A 104 14.04 -10.48 -0.54
C VAL A 104 15.03 -10.09 0.58
N GLY A 105 15.92 -9.12 0.35
CA GLY A 105 17.10 -8.92 1.22
C GLY A 105 16.86 -8.30 2.60
N ASN A 106 15.65 -7.81 2.92
CA ASN A 106 15.42 -6.99 4.12
C ASN A 106 14.17 -7.37 4.93
N GLY A 107 13.82 -8.66 4.98
CA GLY A 107 13.08 -9.24 6.10
C GLY A 107 11.57 -9.00 6.15
N GLY A 108 10.81 -9.95 5.60
CA GLY A 108 9.45 -10.30 6.02
C GLY A 108 8.36 -9.24 5.92
N VAL A 109 7.17 -9.60 6.40
CA VAL A 109 5.95 -8.77 6.41
C VAL A 109 6.22 -7.41 7.05
N VAL A 110 5.67 -6.32 6.48
CA VAL A 110 5.71 -4.98 7.08
C VAL A 110 5.16 -5.06 8.50
N ARG A 111 5.96 -4.65 9.48
CA ARG A 111 5.57 -4.72 10.89
C ARG A 111 4.93 -3.42 11.34
N ALA A 112 3.97 -3.54 12.24
CA ALA A 112 3.52 -2.41 13.01
C ALA A 112 4.60 -1.96 14.00
N PRO A 113 4.64 -0.68 14.41
CA PRO A 113 5.53 -0.24 15.47
C PRO A 113 5.16 -0.99 16.74
N LYS A 114 6.15 -1.29 17.58
CA LYS A 114 5.94 -2.11 18.77
C LYS A 114 4.84 -1.52 19.65
N GLY A 115 3.88 -2.37 20.01
CA GLY A 115 2.75 -1.99 20.87
C GLY A 115 1.62 -1.23 20.17
N GLN A 116 1.63 -1.14 18.83
CA GLN A 116 0.54 -0.52 18.06
C GLN A 116 0.00 -1.50 17.02
N THR A 117 -1.33 -1.65 16.96
CA THR A 117 -2.03 -2.57 16.04
C THR A 117 -3.08 -1.86 15.19
N SER A 118 -3.33 -0.58 15.44
CA SER A 118 -4.30 0.24 14.70
C SER A 118 -3.76 0.74 13.37
N ALA A 119 -4.66 1.04 12.43
CA ALA A 119 -4.34 1.80 11.22
C ALA A 119 -3.96 3.26 11.53
N PHE A 120 -4.35 3.76 12.71
CA PHE A 120 -4.04 5.09 13.22
C PHE A 120 -2.89 5.03 14.21
N TYR A 121 -1.71 5.49 13.82
CA TYR A 121 -0.50 5.40 14.67
C TYR A 121 -0.36 6.60 15.61
N SER A 122 0.28 6.40 16.75
CA SER A 122 0.79 7.49 17.61
C SER A 122 2.31 7.54 17.50
N VAL A 123 2.84 8.71 17.17
CA VAL A 123 4.28 8.91 17.01
C VAL A 123 4.96 8.81 18.37
N GLU A 124 4.39 9.47 19.36
CA GLU A 124 4.90 9.61 20.72
C GLU A 124 5.02 8.24 21.41
N LYS A 125 3.95 7.42 21.32
CA LYS A 125 3.95 6.06 21.87
C LYS A 125 5.01 5.17 21.22
N ALA A 126 5.25 5.33 19.92
CA ALA A 126 6.28 4.55 19.22
C ALA A 126 7.70 4.97 19.63
N VAL A 127 7.92 6.28 19.79
CA VAL A 127 9.21 6.82 20.24
C VAL A 127 9.51 6.31 21.64
N GLU A 128 8.56 6.45 22.56
CA GLU A 128 8.70 5.96 23.92
C GLU A 128 8.95 4.44 23.98
N ALA A 129 8.24 3.66 23.15
CA ALA A 129 8.48 2.21 23.03
C ALA A 129 9.90 1.91 22.52
N SER A 130 10.43 2.70 21.59
CA SER A 130 11.80 2.54 21.08
C SER A 130 12.85 2.85 22.14
N GLU A 131 12.63 3.87 22.97
CA GLU A 131 13.53 4.22 24.07
C GLU A 131 13.50 3.17 25.18
N ARG A 132 12.31 2.64 25.52
CA ARG A 132 12.18 1.51 26.45
C ARG A 132 13.02 0.33 25.98
N MET A 133 12.92 -0.04 24.70
CA MET A 133 13.74 -1.11 24.13
C MET A 133 15.24 -0.85 24.24
N VAL A 134 15.69 0.37 23.93
CA VAL A 134 17.13 0.72 24.09
C VAL A 134 17.58 0.55 25.54
N ARG A 135 16.77 0.98 26.52
CA ARG A 135 17.07 0.82 27.95
C ARG A 135 17.10 -0.65 28.37
N ASP A 136 16.18 -1.46 27.87
CA ASP A 136 16.12 -2.89 28.19
C ASP A 136 17.32 -3.64 27.59
N ASP A 137 17.65 -3.39 26.31
CA ASP A 137 18.84 -3.96 25.65
C ASP A 137 20.14 -3.57 26.39
N ALA A 138 20.22 -2.34 26.91
CA ALA A 138 21.38 -1.90 27.69
C ALA A 138 21.49 -2.61 29.05
N ARG A 139 20.35 -2.88 29.70
CA ARG A 139 20.29 -3.62 30.97
C ARG A 139 20.69 -5.08 30.78
N GLU A 140 20.22 -5.71 29.70
CA GLU A 140 20.57 -7.09 29.37
C GLU A 140 22.08 -7.25 29.14
N ARG A 141 22.67 -6.37 28.33
CA ARG A 141 24.12 -6.34 28.09
C ARG A 141 24.95 -6.06 29.35
N ALA A 142 24.41 -5.32 30.32
CA ALA A 142 25.09 -5.09 31.60
C ALA A 142 25.12 -6.38 32.44
N ARG A 143 24.01 -7.11 32.49
CA ARG A 143 23.93 -8.42 33.18
C ARG A 143 24.85 -9.45 32.54
N GLU A 144 24.84 -9.56 31.22
CA GLU A 144 25.75 -10.47 30.49
C GLU A 144 27.23 -10.20 30.78
N ARG A 145 27.61 -8.94 31.07
CA ARG A 145 28.98 -8.57 31.46
C ARG A 145 29.31 -8.87 32.92
N GLU A 146 28.32 -8.91 33.80
CA GLU A 146 28.50 -9.31 35.20
C GLU A 146 28.61 -10.84 35.33
N ASP A 147 27.96 -11.58 34.42
CA ASP A 147 27.92 -13.04 34.39
C ASP A 147 29.09 -13.70 33.58
N ALA A 148 29.92 -12.89 32.89
CA ALA A 148 31.03 -13.34 32.03
C ALA A 148 32.41 -13.15 32.68
#